data_AF-Q1I3V7-F1
#
_entry.id   AF-Q1I3V7-F1
#
_cell.length_a   1.000
_cell.length_b   1.000
_cell.length_c   1.000
_cell.angle_alpha   90.00
_cell.angle_beta   90.00
_cell.angle_gamma   90.00
#
_symmetry.space_group_name_H-M   'P 1'
#
loop_
_entity.id
_entity.type
_entity.pdbx_description
1 polymer ?
#
loop_
_entity_poly.entity_id
_entity_poly.type
_entity_poly.pdbx_seq_one_letter_code
_entity_poly.pdbx_strand_id
1 'polypeptide(L)'
;MIYQKRFASVSPQLLEKKQPWRTSSGLQIKSNGSLCTGFWPAAGQRETELIIGSQCDVEISFAREVDSLAIEFYAVCDDAEQCPQTLLEIERPNQAGRPDQPGHFFWLTLAEDFAIDSVPGAYTTEPRWQILPGPLRRLTLSTSPHAQLHIRNLKWTPVRRQ
;
A
#
# COMPACT_ATOMS: atom_id res chain seq x y z
N MET A 1 -9.65 14.09 -17.53
CA MET A 1 -9.80 12.63 -17.54
C MET A 1 -9.33 12.10 -16.20
N ILE A 2 -10.12 11.24 -15.55
CA ILE A 2 -9.77 10.62 -14.26
C ILE A 2 -9.40 9.16 -14.55
N TYR A 3 -8.30 8.71 -13.98
CA TYR A 3 -7.83 7.33 -14.08
C TYR A 3 -8.15 6.61 -12.77
N GLN A 4 -8.39 5.30 -12.87
CA GLN A 4 -8.72 4.47 -11.72
C GLN A 4 -8.08 3.09 -11.83
N LYS A 5 -7.55 2.61 -10.70
CA LYS A 5 -7.15 1.22 -10.51
C LYS A 5 -7.90 0.64 -9.32
N ARG A 6 -8.84 -0.27 -9.61
CA ARG A 6 -9.49 -1.11 -8.60
C ARG A 6 -8.70 -2.40 -8.47
N PHE A 7 -8.33 -2.78 -7.25
CA PHE A 7 -7.64 -4.05 -7.03
C PHE A 7 -8.61 -5.24 -7.03
N ALA A 8 -9.90 -5.01 -6.78
CA ALA A 8 -10.94 -6.04 -6.87
C ALA A 8 -11.04 -6.72 -8.25
N SER A 9 -10.59 -6.04 -9.32
CA SER A 9 -10.57 -6.58 -10.68
C SER A 9 -9.24 -7.27 -11.03
N VAL A 10 -8.37 -7.50 -10.05
CA VAL A 10 -7.05 -8.11 -10.24
C VAL A 10 -7.08 -9.55 -9.75
N SER A 11 -6.48 -10.46 -10.51
CA SER A 11 -6.29 -11.84 -10.07
C SER A 11 -5.33 -11.90 -8.89
N PRO A 12 -5.60 -12.72 -7.87
CA PRO A 12 -4.65 -12.94 -6.79
C PRO A 12 -3.30 -13.42 -7.29
N GLN A 13 -2.22 -12.82 -6.79
CA GLN A 13 -0.85 -13.19 -7.12
C GLN A 13 0.12 -12.60 -6.10
N LEU A 14 1.20 -13.34 -5.84
CA LEU A 14 2.37 -12.81 -5.15
C LEU A 14 3.14 -11.89 -6.12
N LEU A 15 3.59 -10.74 -5.65
CA LEU A 15 4.42 -9.83 -6.44
C LEU A 15 5.87 -9.99 -6.00
N GLU A 16 6.74 -10.36 -6.96
CA GLU A 16 8.14 -10.61 -6.66
C GLU A 16 8.87 -9.34 -6.19
N LYS A 17 9.69 -9.51 -5.16
CA LYS A 17 10.52 -8.44 -4.59
C LYS A 17 11.38 -7.79 -5.67
N LYS A 18 11.38 -6.46 -5.69
CA LYS A 18 12.13 -5.59 -6.64
C LYS A 18 11.73 -5.75 -8.12
N GLN A 19 10.76 -6.59 -8.48
CA GLN A 19 10.24 -6.65 -9.84
C GLN A 19 9.04 -5.69 -9.97
N PRO A 20 9.05 -4.77 -10.96
CA PRO A 20 7.95 -3.85 -11.13
C PRO A 20 6.71 -4.53 -11.72
N TRP A 21 5.61 -4.53 -10.97
CA TRP A 21 4.30 -4.87 -11.51
C TRP A 21 3.72 -3.69 -12.29
N ARG A 22 3.53 -3.90 -13.60
CA ARG A 22 2.95 -2.89 -14.50
C ARG A 22 1.48 -3.17 -14.72
N THR A 23 0.67 -2.13 -14.61
CA THR A 23 -0.77 -2.20 -14.84
C THR A 23 -1.14 -1.57 -16.18
N SER A 24 -2.29 -1.96 -16.74
CA SER A 24 -2.83 -1.36 -17.97
C SER A 24 -3.16 0.14 -17.83
N SER A 25 -3.35 0.64 -16.60
CA SER A 25 -3.53 2.06 -16.31
C SER A 25 -2.23 2.87 -16.32
N GLY A 26 -1.09 2.25 -16.61
CA GLY A 26 0.23 2.90 -16.60
C GLY A 26 0.84 3.09 -15.22
N LEU A 27 0.29 2.45 -14.18
CA LEU A 27 0.94 2.39 -12.86
C LEU A 27 2.03 1.34 -12.87
N GLN A 28 3.12 1.65 -12.20
CA GLN A 28 4.20 0.73 -11.90
C GLN A 28 4.36 0.62 -10.38
N ILE A 29 4.22 -0.58 -9.85
CA ILE A 29 4.30 -0.86 -8.41
C ILE A 29 5.55 -1.71 -8.15
N LYS A 30 6.40 -1.29 -7.22
CA LYS A 30 7.61 -2.02 -6.79
C LYS A 30 7.63 -2.11 -5.28
N SER A 31 8.20 -3.19 -4.75
CA SER A 31 8.39 -3.36 -3.32
C SER A 31 9.78 -3.88 -2.99
N ASN A 32 10.30 -3.50 -1.81
CA ASN A 32 11.49 -4.10 -1.21
C ASN A 32 11.16 -5.28 -0.26
N GLY A 33 9.89 -5.58 -0.02
CA GLY A 33 9.41 -6.56 0.94
C GLY A 33 8.27 -7.41 0.37
N SER A 34 7.44 -7.95 1.26
CA SER A 34 6.29 -8.78 0.90
C SER A 34 5.16 -7.91 0.34
N LEU A 35 4.75 -8.23 -0.89
CA LEU A 35 3.69 -7.54 -1.61
C LEU A 35 2.86 -8.57 -2.37
N CYS A 36 1.54 -8.51 -2.27
CA CYS A 36 0.67 -9.36 -3.08
C CYS A 36 -0.63 -8.65 -3.43
N THR A 37 -1.32 -9.17 -4.45
CA THR A 37 -2.75 -8.95 -4.59
C THR A 37 -3.46 -10.21 -4.14
N GLY A 38 -4.42 -10.11 -3.23
CA GLY A 38 -5.04 -11.29 -2.64
C GLY A 38 -6.41 -11.05 -2.04
N PHE A 39 -7.12 -12.14 -1.75
CA PHE A 39 -8.36 -12.11 -1.00
C PHE A 39 -8.02 -12.12 0.50
N TRP A 40 -8.03 -10.96 1.15
CA TRP A 40 -7.92 -10.89 2.60
C TRP A 40 -8.90 -9.87 3.18
N PRO A 41 -10.17 -10.26 3.37
CA PRO A 41 -11.13 -9.38 4.02
C PRO A 41 -10.85 -9.32 5.51
N ALA A 42 -10.37 -8.17 6.01
CA ALA A 42 -10.57 -7.84 7.43
C ALA A 42 -12.06 -7.60 7.74
N ALA A 43 -12.88 -7.29 6.73
CA ALA A 43 -14.28 -6.85 6.85
C ALA A 43 -15.31 -7.71 6.10
N GLY A 44 -15.04 -9.00 5.87
CA GLY A 44 -16.00 -9.96 5.29
C GLY A 44 -16.33 -9.85 3.79
N GLN A 45 -15.72 -8.92 3.03
CA GLN A 45 -15.92 -8.80 1.57
C GLN A 45 -14.89 -9.59 0.75
N ARG A 46 -15.34 -10.53 -0.10
CA ARG A 46 -14.48 -11.33 -0.99
C ARG A 46 -13.98 -10.54 -2.21
N GLU A 47 -13.29 -9.45 -1.99
CA GLU A 47 -12.64 -8.67 -3.05
C GLU A 47 -11.12 -8.80 -2.96
N THR A 48 -10.45 -8.78 -4.11
CA THR A 48 -8.99 -8.72 -4.16
C THR A 48 -8.51 -7.32 -3.77
N GLU A 49 -7.48 -7.24 -2.94
CA GLU A 49 -6.87 -5.99 -2.51
C GLU A 49 -5.36 -6.04 -2.78
N LEU A 50 -4.71 -4.88 -2.88
CA LEU A 50 -3.25 -4.79 -2.80
C LEU A 50 -2.86 -4.80 -1.33
N ILE A 51 -2.12 -5.82 -0.93
CA ILE A 51 -1.73 -6.06 0.45
C ILE A 51 -0.22 -5.83 0.58
N ILE A 52 0.13 -4.90 1.44
CA ILE A 52 1.50 -4.51 1.75
C ILE A 52 1.80 -5.06 3.13
N GLY A 53 2.78 -5.98 3.20
CA GLY A 53 3.19 -6.61 4.45
C GLY A 53 3.84 -5.62 5.43
N SER A 54 4.16 -6.12 6.62
CA SER A 54 4.93 -5.36 7.60
C SER A 54 6.35 -5.07 7.10
N GLN A 55 6.96 -3.99 7.62
CA GLN A 55 8.35 -3.60 7.30
C GLN A 55 8.62 -3.50 5.79
N CYS A 56 7.69 -2.91 5.05
CA CYS A 56 7.69 -2.91 3.61
C CYS A 56 7.60 -1.49 3.07
N ASP A 57 8.47 -1.17 2.12
CA ASP A 57 8.36 0.03 1.30
C ASP A 57 7.85 -0.35 -0.09
N VAL A 58 6.78 0.31 -0.51
CA VAL A 58 6.17 0.13 -1.82
C VAL A 58 6.19 1.45 -2.56
N GLU A 59 6.90 1.47 -3.69
CA GLU A 59 6.91 2.59 -4.63
C GLU A 59 5.82 2.39 -5.68
N ILE A 60 4.92 3.36 -5.81
CA ILE A 60 3.93 3.47 -6.87
C ILE A 60 4.34 4.66 -7.75
N SER A 61 4.73 4.36 -8.99
CA SER A 61 5.07 5.34 -10.01
C SER A 61 3.94 5.52 -11.01
N PHE A 62 3.66 6.78 -11.37
CA PHE A 62 2.63 7.14 -12.34
C PHE A 62 3.28 7.46 -13.70
N ALA A 63 2.65 7.04 -14.80
CA ALA A 63 3.14 7.33 -16.15
C ALA A 63 3.19 8.83 -16.49
N ARG A 64 2.41 9.65 -15.78
CA ARG A 64 2.36 11.11 -15.88
C ARG A 64 2.29 11.67 -14.46
N GLU A 65 2.77 12.90 -14.31
CA GLU A 65 2.57 13.68 -13.11
C GLU A 65 1.09 13.80 -12.78
N VAL A 66 0.78 13.55 -11.51
CA VAL A 66 -0.57 13.58 -10.97
C VAL A 66 -0.81 14.97 -10.39
N ASP A 67 -2.06 15.41 -10.34
CA ASP A 67 -2.50 16.69 -9.75
C ASP A 67 -3.27 16.43 -8.45
N SER A 68 -3.95 15.28 -8.40
CA SER A 68 -4.64 14.79 -7.21
C SER A 68 -4.70 13.27 -7.24
N LEU A 69 -4.38 12.66 -6.09
CA LEU A 69 -4.47 11.23 -5.86
C LEU A 69 -5.44 10.95 -4.71
N ALA A 70 -6.37 10.04 -4.92
CA ALA A 70 -7.24 9.50 -3.90
C ALA A 70 -6.93 8.01 -3.70
N ILE A 71 -6.70 7.62 -2.45
CA ILE A 71 -6.37 6.24 -2.04
C ILE A 71 -7.48 5.75 -1.12
N GLU A 72 -8.05 4.59 -1.44
CA GLU A 72 -8.96 3.86 -0.54
C GLU A 72 -8.17 2.76 0.16
N PHE A 73 -8.00 2.89 1.47
CA PHE A 73 -7.18 1.97 2.25
C PHE A 73 -7.73 1.72 3.66
N TYR A 74 -7.19 0.69 4.29
CA TYR A 74 -7.26 0.46 5.73
C TYR A 74 -5.98 -0.24 6.20
N ALA A 75 -5.68 -0.11 7.49
CA ALA A 75 -4.50 -0.71 8.11
C ALA A 75 -4.92 -1.65 9.24
N VAL A 76 -4.30 -2.82 9.29
CA VAL A 76 -4.50 -3.81 10.34
C VAL A 76 -3.22 -3.93 11.14
N CYS A 77 -3.34 -3.92 12.47
CA CYS A 77 -2.21 -4.21 13.35
C CYS A 77 -2.08 -5.72 13.50
N ASP A 78 -0.86 -6.23 13.32
CA ASP A 78 -0.53 -7.67 13.44
C ASP A 78 -0.36 -8.11 14.91
N ASP A 79 -0.72 -7.25 15.86
CA ASP A 79 -0.65 -7.54 17.29
C ASP A 79 -1.97 -8.14 17.80
N ALA A 80 -1.88 -9.42 18.16
CA ALA A 80 -2.79 -10.24 18.96
C ALA A 80 -3.86 -11.11 18.24
N GLU A 81 -3.55 -12.42 18.20
CA GLU A 81 -4.48 -13.53 18.48
C GLU A 81 -5.71 -13.78 17.58
N GLN A 82 -5.83 -13.17 16.40
CA GLN A 82 -6.94 -13.50 15.46
C GLN A 82 -6.55 -13.65 13.98
N CYS A 83 -5.30 -14.01 13.68
CA CYS A 83 -5.00 -14.63 12.40
C CYS A 83 -5.11 -16.15 12.55
N PRO A 84 -6.21 -16.81 12.10
CA PRO A 84 -6.12 -18.23 11.82
C PRO A 84 -5.05 -18.39 10.75
N GLN A 85 -3.95 -19.01 11.17
CA GLN A 85 -2.85 -19.51 10.36
C GLN A 85 -3.36 -19.94 8.98
N THR A 86 -2.65 -19.58 7.91
CA THR A 86 -2.19 -20.45 6.80
C THR A 86 -1.87 -19.62 5.54
N LEU A 87 -0.64 -19.83 5.03
CA LEU A 87 -0.05 -19.36 3.76
C LEU A 87 0.62 -17.98 3.74
N LEU A 88 1.80 -17.92 4.36
CA LEU A 88 3.08 -17.68 3.66
C LEU A 88 4.22 -17.80 4.68
N GLU A 89 4.50 -19.03 5.12
CA GLU A 89 5.83 -19.38 5.60
C GLU A 89 6.80 -19.30 4.42
N ILE A 90 7.38 -18.13 4.18
CA ILE A 90 8.59 -18.00 3.37
C ILE A 90 9.62 -17.24 4.22
N GLU A 91 10.46 -18.07 4.84
CA GLU A 91 11.81 -17.79 5.35
C GLU A 91 12.00 -16.91 6.62
N ARG A 92 12.05 -17.65 7.74
CA ARG A 92 13.17 -17.73 8.73
C ARG A 92 13.17 -16.82 9.98
N PRO A 93 13.95 -17.17 11.04
CA PRO A 93 13.39 -17.54 12.34
C PRO A 93 13.74 -16.59 13.51
N ASN A 94 13.08 -16.88 14.64
CA ASN A 94 13.38 -16.56 16.03
C ASN A 94 13.05 -15.18 16.62
N GLN A 95 12.38 -15.30 17.76
CA GLN A 95 11.85 -14.34 18.70
C GLN A 95 12.95 -13.56 19.44
N ALA A 96 12.65 -12.31 19.86
CA ALA A 96 12.68 -11.86 21.26
C ALA A 96 12.73 -10.32 21.36
N GLY A 97 11.94 -9.77 22.29
CA GLY A 97 12.17 -8.43 22.86
C GLY A 97 11.11 -7.38 22.53
N ARG A 98 10.12 -7.21 23.43
CA ARG A 98 9.39 -5.95 23.56
C ARG A 98 10.27 -4.96 24.34
N PRO A 99 10.39 -3.72 23.85
CA PRO A 99 10.29 -2.57 24.76
C PRO A 99 9.40 -1.44 24.19
N ASP A 100 8.63 -0.81 25.09
CA ASP A 100 8.04 0.53 25.05
C ASP A 100 7.40 1.05 23.74
N GLN A 101 6.07 0.96 23.64
CA GLN A 101 5.22 1.29 22.47
C GLN A 101 5.59 2.59 21.71
N PRO A 102 6.03 2.45 20.44
CA PRO A 102 5.85 3.42 19.37
C PRO A 102 5.40 2.66 18.10
N GLY A 103 4.51 1.68 18.27
CA GLY A 103 4.62 0.40 17.54
C GLY A 103 3.91 0.26 16.21
N HIS A 104 3.00 1.19 15.85
CA HIS A 104 2.20 1.09 14.64
C HIS A 104 2.17 2.44 13.93
N PHE A 105 3.01 2.59 12.92
CA PHE A 105 2.93 3.69 11.96
C PHE A 105 2.99 3.18 10.51
N PHE A 106 2.33 3.89 9.59
CA PHE A 106 2.66 3.80 8.18
C PHE A 106 2.75 5.23 7.65
N TRP A 107 3.62 5.43 6.66
CA TRP A 107 3.89 6.74 6.09
C TRP A 107 3.55 6.74 4.61
N LEU A 108 3.01 7.86 4.18
CA LEU A 108 2.84 8.23 2.79
C LEU A 108 3.93 9.24 2.47
N THR A 109 4.92 8.84 1.69
CA THR A 109 5.97 9.75 1.23
C THR A 109 5.68 10.13 -0.20
N LEU A 110 5.32 11.39 -0.41
CA LEU A 110 5.07 11.99 -1.70
C LEU A 110 6.38 12.49 -2.27
N ALA A 111 6.83 11.94 -3.39
CA ALA A 111 8.08 12.34 -4.02
C ALA A 111 7.84 13.04 -5.37
N GLU A 112 8.32 14.27 -5.43
CA GLU A 112 8.50 15.07 -6.64
C GLU A 112 9.98 15.19 -7.00
N ASP A 113 10.28 15.76 -8.16
CA ASP A 113 11.65 15.87 -8.67
C ASP A 113 12.60 16.58 -7.67
N PHE A 114 12.07 17.39 -6.73
CA PHE A 114 12.86 18.09 -5.70
C PHE A 114 12.18 18.25 -4.31
N ALA A 115 10.96 17.75 -4.11
CA ALA A 115 10.23 17.88 -2.84
C ALA A 115 9.80 16.50 -2.33
N ILE A 116 9.98 16.28 -1.02
CA ILE A 116 9.57 15.07 -0.32
C ILE A 116 8.71 15.49 0.87
N ASP A 117 7.42 15.18 0.80
CA ASP A 117 6.48 15.38 1.91
C ASP A 117 6.13 14.03 2.53
N SER A 118 6.36 13.90 3.83
CA SER A 118 6.04 12.71 4.61
C SER A 118 4.77 12.96 5.42
N VAL A 119 3.70 12.25 5.06
CA VAL A 119 2.40 12.35 5.73
C VAL A 119 2.14 11.07 6.52
N PRO A 120 1.80 11.16 7.83
CA PRO A 120 1.41 9.99 8.58
C PRO A 120 0.11 9.41 8.02
N GLY A 121 0.10 8.09 7.88
CA GLY A 121 -1.07 7.33 7.51
C GLY A 121 -2.06 7.17 8.66
N ALA A 122 -3.34 7.32 8.39
CA ALA A 122 -4.38 7.13 9.40
C ALA A 122 -4.60 5.64 9.70
N TYR A 123 -4.48 5.23 10.97
CA TYR A 123 -4.86 3.88 11.39
C TYR A 123 -6.38 3.74 11.40
N THR A 124 -6.89 2.94 10.47
CA THR A 124 -8.32 2.65 10.36
C THR A 124 -8.48 1.19 10.03
N THR A 125 -9.34 0.48 10.76
CA THR A 125 -9.71 -0.92 10.48
C THR A 125 -10.80 -1.02 9.42
N GLU A 126 -11.40 0.10 9.06
CA GLU A 126 -12.40 0.22 7.99
C GLU A 126 -11.82 0.97 6.79
N PRO A 127 -12.22 0.62 5.55
CA PRO A 127 -11.80 1.35 4.35
C PRO A 127 -12.14 2.83 4.42
N ARG A 128 -11.14 3.69 4.22
CA ARG A 128 -11.31 5.14 4.13
C ARG A 128 -10.60 5.71 2.92
N TRP A 129 -11.14 6.82 2.42
CA TRP A 129 -10.49 7.60 1.39
C TRP A 129 -9.59 8.66 2.00
N GLN A 130 -8.36 8.75 1.51
CA GLN A 130 -7.47 9.88 1.75
C GLN A 130 -7.11 10.53 0.42
N ILE A 131 -7.15 11.86 0.41
CA ILE A 131 -6.79 12.68 -0.73
C ILE A 131 -5.39 13.23 -0.47
N LEU A 132 -4.49 13.01 -1.42
CA LEU A 132 -3.14 13.54 -1.44
C LEU A 132 -3.06 14.61 -2.55
N PRO A 133 -2.64 15.83 -2.22
CA PRO A 133 -2.44 16.88 -3.21
C PRO A 133 -1.24 16.55 -4.09
N GLY A 134 -1.29 17.01 -5.34
CA GLY A 134 -0.15 16.98 -6.24
C GLY A 134 0.65 18.28 -6.29
N PRO A 135 1.69 18.38 -7.13
CA PRO A 135 2.04 17.45 -8.23
C PRO A 135 2.26 15.95 -7.89
N LEU A 136 3.41 15.40 -7.59
CA LEU A 136 3.67 13.95 -7.40
C LEU A 136 3.76 13.11 -8.70
N ARG A 137 4.90 12.40 -8.80
CA ARG A 137 5.15 11.34 -9.79
C ARG A 137 5.30 9.98 -9.15
N ARG A 138 5.65 9.96 -7.87
CA ARG A 138 5.89 8.76 -7.09
C ARG A 138 5.27 8.92 -5.71
N LEU A 139 4.63 7.85 -5.26
CA LEU A 139 4.18 7.66 -3.90
C LEU A 139 4.94 6.47 -3.32
N THR A 140 5.57 6.67 -2.17
CA THR A 140 6.12 5.57 -1.38
C THR A 140 5.22 5.33 -0.17
N LEU A 141 4.84 4.08 0.02
CA LEU A 141 4.08 3.59 1.17
C LEU A 141 5.04 2.79 2.04
N SER A 142 5.22 3.21 3.29
CA SER A 142 6.13 2.54 4.23
C SER A 142 5.35 2.03 5.43
N THR A 143 5.46 0.73 5.74
CA THR A 143 4.79 0.10 6.88
C THR A 143 5.76 -0.23 8.02
N SER A 144 5.30 -0.06 9.26
CA SER A 144 6.02 -0.52 10.47
C SER A 144 6.00 -2.06 10.61
N PRO A 145 6.78 -2.65 11.53
CA PRO A 145 6.90 -4.10 11.71
C PRO A 145 5.62 -4.83 12.10
N HIS A 146 4.62 -4.10 12.59
CA HIS A 146 3.35 -4.67 13.06
C HIS A 146 2.15 -4.08 12.34
N ALA A 147 2.35 -3.50 11.14
CA ALA A 147 1.27 -2.91 10.35
C ALA A 147 1.20 -3.55 8.97
N GLN A 148 0.00 -4.01 8.60
CA GLN A 148 -0.33 -4.42 7.25
C GLN A 148 -1.24 -3.36 6.63
N LEU A 149 -0.91 -2.92 5.42
CA LEU A 149 -1.69 -1.91 4.70
C LEU A 149 -2.44 -2.57 3.53
N HIS A 150 -3.75 -2.34 3.48
CA HIS A 150 -4.64 -2.84 2.46
C HIS A 150 -5.11 -1.68 1.58
N ILE A 151 -4.92 -1.79 0.27
CA ILE A 151 -5.37 -0.80 -0.69
C ILE A 151 -6.39 -1.43 -1.63
N ARG A 152 -7.58 -0.86 -1.64
CA ARG A 152 -8.69 -1.29 -2.52
C ARG A 152 -8.66 -0.57 -3.85
N ASN A 153 -8.29 0.71 -3.83
CA ASN A 153 -8.55 1.60 -4.94
C ASN A 153 -7.57 2.76 -4.99
N LEU A 154 -7.16 3.10 -6.22
CA LEU A 154 -6.44 4.32 -6.52
C LEU A 154 -7.22 5.08 -7.60
N LYS A 155 -7.48 6.36 -7.37
CA LYS A 155 -8.01 7.28 -8.37
C LYS A 155 -7.09 8.47 -8.50
N TRP A 156 -6.73 8.85 -9.72
CA TRP A 156 -5.85 9.99 -9.92
C TRP A 156 -6.22 10.80 -11.16
N THR A 157 -5.89 12.08 -11.10
CA THR A 157 -6.03 13.00 -12.23
C THR A 157 -4.65 13.48 -12.62
N PRO A 158 -4.20 13.31 -13.89
CA PRO A 158 -2.92 13.84 -14.32
C PRO A 158 -2.93 15.37 -14.42
N VAL A 159 -1.77 15.98 -14.21
CA VAL A 159 -1.55 17.40 -14.54
C VAL A 159 -1.89 17.64 -16.01
N ARG A 160 -2.70 18.67 -16.26
CA ARG A 160 -2.98 19.15 -17.61
C ARG A 160 -1.79 19.98 -18.06
N ARG A 161 -1.03 19.48 -19.03
CA ARG A 161 -0.09 20.34 -19.77
C ARG A 161 -0.95 21.18 -20.73
N GLN A 162 -0.92 22.50 -20.56
CA GLN A 162 -1.44 23.45 -21.55
C GLN A 162 -0.52 23.49 -22.76
#